data_AF-A0A2B4R2V8-F1
#
_entry.id   AF-A0A2B4R2V8-F1
#
_cell.length_a   1.000
_cell.length_b   1.000
_cell.length_c   1.000
_cell.angle_alpha   90.00
_cell.angle_beta   90.00
_cell.angle_gamma   90.00
#
_symmetry.space_group_name_H-M   'P 1'
#
loop_
_entity.id
_entity.type
_entity.pdbx_description
1 polymer ?
#
loop_
_entity_poly.entity_id
_entity_poly.type
_entity_poly.pdbx_seq_one_letter_code
_entity_poly.pdbx_strand_id
1 'polypeptide(L)'
;MGGGGGGFYSSGRSGMNFNGTTGYGGEGGKGFIQGGVGGRARFKDVDGGFGGGGGAHGWRGGGGGGGGYSGGSSGNNGQDTCGGGGGSYNIGNNQDNECCYNNAGHGQVTITFLE
;
A
#
# COMPACT_ATOMS: atom_id res chain seq x y z
N MET A 1 9.45 -4.68 -11.25
CA MET A 1 8.21 -4.94 -10.50
C MET A 1 7.93 -3.75 -9.59
N GLY A 2 6.67 -3.49 -9.23
CA GLY A 2 6.34 -2.52 -8.19
C GLY A 2 6.56 -3.08 -6.78
N GLY A 3 6.68 -2.21 -5.78
CA GLY A 3 6.58 -2.58 -4.37
C GLY A 3 5.14 -2.95 -4.00
N GLY A 4 4.95 -3.81 -3.00
CA GLY A 4 3.62 -4.07 -2.42
C GLY A 4 3.20 -2.95 -1.47
N GLY A 5 1.90 -2.82 -1.21
CA GLY A 5 1.39 -1.94 -0.16
C GLY A 5 1.43 -2.60 1.22
N GLY A 6 1.70 -1.82 2.25
CA GLY A 6 1.59 -2.21 3.65
C GLY A 6 0.13 -2.37 4.08
N GLY A 7 -0.10 -3.36 4.94
CA GLY A 7 -1.34 -3.58 5.67
C GLY A 7 -1.31 -2.91 7.05
N PHE A 8 -2.23 -3.28 7.92
CA PHE A 8 -2.21 -2.80 9.30
C PHE A 8 -1.02 -3.34 10.08
N TYR A 9 -0.80 -4.67 9.99
CA TYR A 9 0.26 -5.38 10.71
C TYR A 9 1.51 -5.69 9.87
N SER A 10 1.44 -5.52 8.55
CA SER A 10 2.49 -5.98 7.63
C SER A 10 3.01 -4.86 6.75
N SER A 11 4.31 -4.89 6.46
CA SER A 11 4.88 -4.08 5.38
C SER A 11 4.72 -4.81 4.05
N GLY A 12 4.60 -4.05 2.97
CA GLY A 12 4.55 -4.57 1.61
C GLY A 12 5.89 -5.13 1.16
N ARG A 13 5.85 -5.97 0.12
CA ARG A 13 7.07 -6.57 -0.47
C ARG A 13 7.91 -5.50 -1.18
N SER A 14 9.21 -5.47 -0.88
CA SER A 14 10.19 -4.65 -1.61
C SER A 14 10.86 -5.40 -2.76
N GLY A 15 11.37 -4.66 -3.75
CA GLY A 15 12.37 -5.16 -4.69
C GLY A 15 13.77 -5.31 -4.06
N MET A 16 14.66 -6.07 -4.70
CA MET A 16 16.02 -6.37 -4.20
C MET A 16 16.89 -5.13 -3.96
N ASN A 17 16.67 -4.06 -4.71
CA ASN A 17 17.34 -2.76 -4.50
C ASN A 17 16.85 -2.00 -3.25
N PHE A 18 15.84 -2.52 -2.56
CA PHE A 18 15.34 -2.05 -1.28
C PHE A 18 15.26 -3.19 -0.25
N ASN A 19 16.29 -4.05 -0.23
CA ASN A 19 16.43 -5.20 0.68
C ASN A 19 15.30 -6.24 0.59
N GLY A 20 14.63 -6.33 -0.56
CA GLY A 20 13.68 -7.41 -0.87
C GLY A 20 14.36 -8.70 -1.34
N THR A 21 13.57 -9.76 -1.50
CA THR A 21 14.05 -11.10 -1.86
C THR A 21 13.84 -11.49 -3.32
N THR A 22 13.05 -10.73 -4.09
CA THR A 22 12.73 -11.10 -5.48
C THR A 22 12.52 -9.88 -6.36
N GLY A 23 13.18 -9.89 -7.53
CA GLY A 23 12.99 -8.91 -8.61
C GLY A 23 13.52 -7.52 -8.27
N TYR A 24 13.90 -6.76 -9.30
CA TYR A 24 14.20 -5.33 -9.12
C TYR A 24 12.91 -4.50 -9.22
N GLY A 25 12.81 -3.46 -8.39
CA GLY A 25 11.53 -2.79 -8.23
C GLY A 25 11.47 -1.67 -7.20
N GLY A 26 10.27 -1.12 -7.06
CA GLY A 26 9.95 -0.19 -5.98
C GLY A 26 10.01 -0.85 -4.60
N GLU A 27 10.14 -0.03 -3.58
CA GLU A 27 10.09 -0.43 -2.18
C GLU A 27 8.64 -0.71 -1.76
N GLY A 28 8.45 -1.68 -0.88
CA GLY A 28 7.15 -1.91 -0.27
C GLY A 28 6.83 -0.83 0.76
N GLY A 29 5.58 -0.38 0.79
CA GLY A 29 5.13 0.56 1.81
C GLY A 29 5.08 -0.09 3.20
N LYS A 30 5.22 0.74 4.24
CA LYS A 30 5.20 0.29 5.63
C LYS A 30 3.79 0.05 6.11
N GLY A 31 3.63 -0.94 6.97
CA GLY A 31 2.36 -1.18 7.62
C GLY A 31 1.95 -0.03 8.55
N PHE A 32 0.66 0.06 8.87
CA PHE A 32 0.12 1.15 9.69
C PHE A 32 0.84 1.28 11.04
N ILE A 33 1.01 0.18 11.77
CA ILE A 33 1.72 0.17 13.07
C ILE A 33 3.22 0.47 12.95
N GLN A 34 3.76 0.44 11.73
CA GLN A 34 5.14 0.79 11.39
C GLN A 34 5.24 2.21 10.82
N GLY A 35 4.18 3.01 10.97
CA GLY A 35 4.11 4.42 10.55
C GLY A 35 3.42 4.68 9.21
N GLY A 36 2.97 3.64 8.49
CA GLY A 36 2.17 3.80 7.27
C GLY A 36 2.86 4.55 6.12
N VAL A 37 4.19 4.63 6.15
CA VAL A 37 5.00 5.37 5.16
C VAL A 37 4.94 4.67 3.81
N GLY A 38 4.71 5.41 2.74
CA GLY A 38 4.76 4.89 1.38
C GLY A 38 6.17 4.44 0.96
N GLY A 39 6.26 3.45 0.09
CA GLY A 39 7.54 2.92 -0.39
C GLY A 39 8.14 3.76 -1.51
N ARG A 40 9.46 3.92 -1.55
CA ARG A 40 10.15 4.66 -2.61
C ARG A 40 10.08 3.98 -3.99
N ALA A 41 9.99 4.76 -5.04
CA ALA A 41 10.23 4.28 -6.39
C ALA A 41 11.71 3.95 -6.61
N ARG A 42 11.97 3.02 -7.54
CA ARG A 42 13.34 2.80 -8.00
C ARG A 42 13.83 3.92 -8.93
N PHE A 43 12.93 4.45 -9.76
CA PHE A 43 13.22 5.48 -10.76
C PHE A 43 12.08 6.50 -10.82
N LYS A 44 12.39 7.71 -11.31
CA LYS A 44 11.40 8.76 -11.65
C LYS A 44 10.52 9.24 -10.49
N ASP A 45 10.93 8.96 -9.25
CA ASP A 45 10.33 9.48 -8.00
C ASP A 45 8.80 9.28 -7.89
N VAL A 46 8.32 8.12 -8.37
CA VAL A 46 6.91 7.71 -8.29
C VAL A 46 6.66 6.89 -7.01
N ASP A 47 6.85 7.55 -5.87
CA ASP A 47 6.75 6.93 -4.55
C ASP A 47 5.32 6.49 -4.22
N GLY A 48 5.23 5.50 -3.35
CA GLY A 48 3.97 4.97 -2.83
C GLY A 48 3.26 5.98 -1.94
N GLY A 49 1.93 5.96 -2.01
CA GLY A 49 1.09 6.95 -1.34
C GLY A 49 0.70 6.63 0.09
N PHE A 50 -0.27 7.39 0.58
CA PHE A 50 -0.91 7.27 1.90
C PHE A 50 -1.36 5.84 2.22
N GLY A 51 -1.31 5.48 3.52
CA GLY A 51 -1.71 4.16 4.01
C GLY A 51 -0.70 3.05 3.71
N GLY A 52 0.55 3.41 3.43
CA GLY A 52 1.61 2.45 3.11
C GLY A 52 1.56 1.94 1.67
N GLY A 53 1.22 2.77 0.67
CA GLY A 53 1.30 2.35 -0.73
C GLY A 53 2.73 1.94 -1.12
N GLY A 54 2.88 0.97 -2.02
CA GLY A 54 4.18 0.57 -2.55
C GLY A 54 4.68 1.54 -3.63
N GLY A 55 6.00 1.67 -3.77
CA GLY A 55 6.61 2.48 -4.83
C GLY A 55 6.58 1.77 -6.18
N ALA A 56 6.54 2.53 -7.27
CA ALA A 56 6.60 1.95 -8.61
C ALA A 56 8.04 1.51 -8.99
N HIS A 57 8.17 0.70 -10.03
CA HIS A 57 9.49 0.52 -10.65
C HIS A 57 10.00 1.84 -11.28
N GLY A 58 9.10 2.66 -11.84
CA GLY A 58 9.46 3.96 -12.46
C GLY A 58 10.00 3.88 -13.90
N TRP A 59 9.94 2.71 -14.53
CA TRP A 59 10.16 2.52 -15.97
C TRP A 59 9.10 1.55 -16.50
N ARG A 60 9.41 0.68 -17.47
CA ARG A 60 8.48 -0.27 -18.13
C ARG A 60 8.03 -1.42 -17.20
N GLY A 61 8.18 -1.25 -15.89
CA GLY A 61 7.76 -2.19 -14.86
C GLY A 61 6.47 -1.73 -14.19
N GLY A 62 5.84 -2.62 -13.46
CA GLY A 62 4.51 -2.39 -12.90
C GLY A 62 4.44 -1.38 -11.76
N GLY A 63 3.22 -0.89 -11.56
CA GLY A 63 2.86 0.02 -10.48
C GLY A 63 2.97 -0.63 -9.10
N GLY A 64 3.05 0.21 -8.07
CA GLY A 64 3.01 -0.22 -6.69
C GLY A 64 1.63 -0.72 -6.25
N GLY A 65 1.59 -1.58 -5.24
CA GLY A 65 0.36 -2.02 -4.60
C GLY A 65 -0.24 -0.93 -3.71
N GLY A 66 -1.56 -0.88 -3.62
CA GLY A 66 -2.26 0.03 -2.72
C GLY A 66 -2.04 -0.33 -1.25
N GLY A 67 -1.96 0.68 -0.39
CA GLY A 67 -1.96 0.50 1.05
C GLY A 67 -3.35 0.09 1.58
N GLY A 68 -3.48 -0.04 2.90
CA GLY A 68 -4.78 -0.29 3.54
C GLY A 68 -4.67 -1.20 4.77
N TYR A 69 -5.77 -1.84 5.14
CA TYR A 69 -5.77 -2.78 6.26
C TYR A 69 -5.10 -4.10 5.91
N SER A 70 -5.34 -4.65 4.71
CA SER A 70 -4.68 -5.89 4.27
C SER A 70 -3.36 -5.66 3.53
N GLY A 71 -3.15 -4.43 3.03
CA GLY A 71 -2.11 -4.15 2.04
C GLY A 71 -2.44 -4.75 0.67
N GLY A 72 -1.74 -4.26 -0.36
CA GLY A 72 -1.96 -4.60 -1.77
C GLY A 72 -0.75 -5.27 -2.41
N SER A 73 -0.99 -6.08 -3.43
CA SER A 73 0.06 -6.83 -4.12
C SER A 73 0.89 -5.96 -5.07
N SER A 74 2.16 -6.33 -5.25
CA SER A 74 3.05 -5.70 -6.24
C SER A 74 2.56 -5.87 -7.68
N GLY A 75 2.72 -4.84 -8.51
CA GLY A 75 2.62 -4.98 -9.96
C GLY A 75 3.78 -5.78 -10.55
N ASN A 76 3.49 -6.59 -11.59
CA ASN A 76 4.50 -7.40 -12.29
C ASN A 76 5.49 -6.53 -13.09
N ASN A 77 6.50 -7.11 -13.74
CA ASN A 77 7.46 -6.37 -14.57
C ASN A 77 7.02 -6.19 -16.03
N GLY A 78 5.71 -6.19 -16.29
CA GLY A 78 5.15 -5.98 -17.64
C GLY A 78 4.76 -4.53 -17.87
N GLN A 79 4.68 -4.13 -19.14
CA GLN A 79 4.10 -2.85 -19.53
C GLN A 79 2.63 -2.78 -19.10
N ASP A 80 2.22 -1.60 -18.64
CA ASP A 80 0.84 -1.31 -18.23
C ASP A 80 0.27 -2.26 -17.19
N THR A 81 1.14 -2.87 -16.37
CA THR A 81 0.73 -3.72 -15.24
C THR A 81 0.56 -2.88 -13.97
N CYS A 82 -0.54 -3.11 -13.26
CA CYS A 82 -0.86 -2.46 -12.00
C CYS A 82 -0.59 -3.37 -10.79
N GLY A 83 -0.39 -2.77 -9.62
CA GLY A 83 -0.46 -3.48 -8.34
C GLY A 83 -1.91 -3.65 -7.90
N GLY A 84 -2.16 -4.61 -7.00
CA GLY A 84 -3.48 -4.81 -6.39
C GLY A 84 -3.79 -3.74 -5.34
N GLY A 85 -5.08 -3.45 -5.14
CA GLY A 85 -5.55 -2.59 -4.04
C GLY A 85 -5.54 -3.32 -2.69
N GLY A 86 -5.40 -2.55 -1.60
CA GLY A 86 -5.58 -3.07 -0.24
C GLY A 86 -7.04 -3.01 0.22
N GLY A 87 -7.46 -3.98 1.03
CA GLY A 87 -8.77 -3.98 1.67
C GLY A 87 -8.85 -3.00 2.84
N SER A 88 -10.06 -2.56 3.17
CA SER A 88 -10.36 -1.72 4.34
C SER A 88 -10.69 -2.59 5.57
N TYR A 89 -10.53 -2.04 6.78
CA TYR A 89 -10.82 -2.74 8.04
C TYR A 89 -12.27 -3.22 8.12
N ASN A 90 -13.20 -2.44 7.57
CA ASN A 90 -14.63 -2.61 7.75
C ASN A 90 -15.35 -3.20 6.51
N ILE A 91 -14.61 -3.91 5.66
CA ILE A 91 -15.15 -4.56 4.45
C ILE A 91 -15.71 -5.96 4.78
N GLY A 92 -16.81 -6.35 4.12
CA GLY A 92 -17.41 -7.68 4.26
C GLY A 92 -18.50 -7.74 5.33
N ASN A 93 -18.83 -8.96 5.79
CA ASN A 93 -20.00 -9.19 6.65
C ASN A 93 -19.74 -9.00 8.15
N ASN A 94 -18.47 -8.87 8.56
CA ASN A 94 -18.08 -8.73 9.96
C ASN A 94 -17.62 -7.30 10.21
N GLN A 95 -18.59 -6.39 10.25
CA GLN A 95 -18.35 -4.97 10.33
C GLN A 95 -18.42 -4.48 11.78
N ASP A 96 -17.42 -3.76 12.23
CA ASP A 96 -17.46 -2.99 13.49
C ASP A 96 -18.09 -1.63 13.21
N ASN A 97 -19.39 -1.66 12.94
CA ASN A 97 -20.16 -0.45 12.68
C ASN A 97 -20.54 0.20 14.01
N GLU A 98 -19.76 1.17 14.47
CA GLU A 98 -20.26 2.12 15.47
C GLU A 98 -21.34 2.97 14.81
N CYS A 99 -22.47 3.19 15.52
CA CYS A 99 -23.57 3.98 14.96
C CYS A 99 -23.03 5.29 14.42
N CYS A 100 -23.60 5.70 13.30
CA CYS A 100 -23.56 7.07 12.86
C CYS A 100 -22.23 7.48 12.20
N TYR A 101 -21.16 6.66 12.26
CA TYR A 101 -19.87 6.88 11.58
C TYR A 101 -19.58 5.86 10.47
N ASN A 102 -20.00 4.60 10.65
CA ASN A 102 -19.65 3.49 9.75
C ASN A 102 -20.82 2.98 8.89
N ASN A 103 -21.93 3.73 8.80
CA ASN A 103 -23.18 3.26 8.19
C ASN A 103 -23.09 2.95 6.67
N ALA A 104 -22.04 3.43 5.99
CA ALA A 104 -21.76 3.13 4.58
C ALA A 104 -20.84 1.91 4.38
N GLY A 105 -20.29 1.32 5.45
CA GLY A 105 -19.38 0.16 5.37
C GLY A 105 -17.96 0.50 4.87
N HIS A 106 -17.63 1.79 4.72
CA HIS A 106 -16.28 2.24 4.45
C HIS A 106 -15.66 2.72 5.76
N GLY A 107 -14.45 2.25 6.08
CA GLY A 107 -13.76 2.69 7.30
C GLY A 107 -13.47 4.19 7.27
N GLN A 108 -13.87 4.91 8.32
CA GLN A 108 -13.60 6.34 8.48
C GLN A 108 -12.26 6.55 9.19
N VAL A 109 -11.42 7.45 8.67
CA VAL A 109 -10.25 7.97 9.39
C VAL A 109 -10.46 9.47 9.57
N THR A 110 -10.58 9.92 10.81
CA THR A 110 -10.63 11.35 11.16
C THR A 110 -9.21 11.83 11.43
N ILE A 111 -8.72 12.74 10.60
CA ILE A 111 -7.40 13.37 10.78
C ILE A 111 -7.62 14.74 11.43
N THR A 112 -7.09 14.94 12.62
CA THR A 112 -7.07 16.23 13.32
C THR A 112 -5.63 16.69 13.56
N PHE A 113 -5.38 17.99 13.50
CA PHE A 113 -4.13 18.53 14.02
C PHE A 113 -4.14 18.42 15.54
N LEU A 114 -2.99 18.07 16.13
CA LEU A 114 -2.77 18.18 17.57
C LEU A 114 -2.35 19.62 17.85
N GLU A 115 -3.00 20.26 18.80
CA GLU A 115 -2.63 21.59 19.33
C GLU A 115 -1.34 21.54 20.17
#